data_AF-A0AAW5ELD1-F1
#
_entry.id   AF-A0AAW5ELD1-F1
#
_cell.length_a   1.000
_cell.length_b   1.000
_cell.length_c   1.000
_cell.angle_alpha   90.00
_cell.angle_beta   90.00
_cell.angle_gamma   90.00
#
_symmetry.space_group_name_H-M   'P 1'
#
loop_
_entity.id
_entity.type
_entity.pdbx_description
1 polymer ?
#
loop_
_entity_poly.entity_id
_entity_poly.type
_entity_poly.pdbx_seq_one_letter_code
_entity_poly.pdbx_strand_id
1 'polypeptide(L)'
;KVKTPRLIIKHIFDPSVASVELKNGKIDAALIDVSLLNIFKKDENFKILRERSADYRALMFNLENEFLKDIQIRKALNYAVDKQSIVKNLLHDYGFVANHPLERSWADSKAFKTYEYNPKKAQDLILALGFKKNDEGIFEKDGKILDFEIWTMSNDPLRVSLAGILQSEFKKI
;
A
#
# COMPACT_ATOMS: atom_id res chain seq x y z
N LYS A 1 3.24 25.25 -32.13
CA LYS A 1 4.33 26.06 -31.54
C LYS A 1 4.44 25.70 -30.07
N VAL A 2 5.65 25.42 -29.57
CA VAL A 2 5.89 25.18 -28.15
C VAL A 2 5.64 26.48 -27.37
N LYS A 3 4.91 26.42 -26.26
CA LYS A 3 4.57 27.62 -25.45
C LYS A 3 5.69 28.03 -24.50
N THR A 4 6.38 27.07 -23.89
CA THR A 4 7.45 27.31 -22.92
C THR A 4 8.82 27.00 -23.54
N PRO A 5 9.73 27.98 -23.69
CA PRO A 5 10.97 27.81 -24.44
C PRO A 5 12.05 26.99 -23.73
N ARG A 6 11.95 26.81 -22.40
CA ARG A 6 12.92 26.05 -21.59
C ARG A 6 12.18 25.09 -20.65
N LEU A 7 12.65 23.85 -20.61
CA LEU A 7 12.18 22.81 -19.70
C LEU A 7 13.38 22.28 -18.89
N ILE A 8 13.22 22.16 -17.58
CA ILE A 8 14.20 21.52 -16.69
C ILE A 8 13.46 20.42 -15.93
N ILE A 9 13.95 19.19 -16.03
CA ILE A 9 13.47 18.07 -15.22
C ILE A 9 14.47 17.88 -14.09
N LYS A 10 14.11 18.29 -12.88
CA LYS A 10 14.96 18.16 -11.70
C LYS A 10 14.68 16.83 -11.01
N HIS A 11 15.72 16.03 -10.79
CA HIS A 11 15.60 14.77 -10.06
C HIS A 11 15.47 15.05 -8.55
N ILE A 12 14.25 14.88 -8.03
CA ILE A 12 13.95 14.94 -6.60
C ILE A 12 13.14 13.70 -6.26
N PHE A 13 13.76 12.76 -5.58
CA PHE A 13 13.10 11.50 -5.21
C PHE A 13 12.23 11.64 -3.95
N ASP A 14 12.69 12.43 -2.98
CA ASP A 14 11.99 12.60 -1.70
C ASP A 14 10.84 13.61 -1.83
N PRO A 15 9.57 13.19 -1.58
CA PRO A 15 8.41 14.07 -1.71
C PRO A 15 8.41 15.25 -0.72
N SER A 16 9.08 15.11 0.43
CA SER A 16 9.23 16.18 1.42
C SER A 16 10.14 17.29 0.89
N VAL A 17 11.25 16.91 0.23
CA VAL A 17 12.14 17.85 -0.44
C VAL A 17 11.42 18.53 -1.60
N ALA A 18 10.67 17.78 -2.40
CA ALA A 18 9.88 18.33 -3.50
C ALA A 18 8.84 19.35 -3.00
N SER A 19 8.16 19.06 -1.87
CA SER A 19 7.20 19.98 -1.24
C SER A 19 7.85 21.31 -0.82
N VAL A 20 9.03 21.26 -0.19
CA VAL A 20 9.76 22.45 0.24
C VAL A 20 10.25 23.27 -0.97
N GLU A 21 10.78 22.62 -1.99
CA GLU A 21 11.23 23.30 -3.19
C GLU A 21 10.09 23.95 -3.98
N LEU A 22 8.93 23.29 -4.03
CA LEU A 22 7.71 23.84 -4.64
C LEU A 22 7.23 25.08 -3.87
N LYS A 23 7.20 25.01 -2.53
CA LYS A 23 6.83 26.17 -1.69
C LYS A 23 7.76 27.36 -1.84
N ASN A 24 9.05 27.12 -2.02
CA ASN A 24 10.05 28.17 -2.16
C ASN A 24 10.25 28.64 -3.62
N GLY A 25 9.41 28.20 -4.56
CA GLY A 25 9.49 28.61 -5.97
C GLY A 25 10.72 28.10 -6.72
N LYS A 26 11.38 27.04 -6.23
CA LYS A 26 12.53 26.42 -6.91
C LYS A 26 12.13 25.47 -8.03
N ILE A 27 10.89 24.97 -7.99
CA ILE A 27 10.25 24.15 -9.03
C ILE A 27 8.82 24.63 -9.24
N ASP A 28 8.30 24.50 -10.46
CA ASP A 28 6.95 24.97 -10.83
C ASP A 28 5.85 23.93 -10.61
N ALA A 29 6.21 22.64 -10.64
CA ALA A 29 5.27 21.53 -10.50
C ALA A 29 5.97 20.28 -9.92
N ALA A 30 5.24 19.52 -9.10
CA ALA A 30 5.65 18.23 -8.60
C ALA A 30 4.42 17.36 -8.28
N LEU A 31 4.60 16.04 -8.31
CA LEU A 31 3.67 15.13 -7.64
C LEU A 31 3.99 15.16 -6.15
N ILE A 32 2.98 15.45 -5.33
CA ILE A 32 3.12 15.56 -3.88
C ILE A 32 2.32 14.43 -3.22
N ASP A 33 2.95 13.77 -2.24
CA ASP A 33 2.28 12.73 -1.44
C ASP A 33 1.07 13.29 -0.70
N VAL A 34 0.01 12.49 -0.57
CA VAL A 34 -1.26 12.93 0.05
C VAL A 34 -1.08 13.46 1.47
N SER A 35 -0.14 12.90 2.24
CA SER A 35 0.15 13.34 3.61
C SER A 35 0.65 14.79 3.68
N LEU A 36 1.25 15.29 2.59
CA LEU A 36 1.83 16.63 2.48
C LEU A 36 0.87 17.65 1.83
N LEU A 37 -0.25 17.22 1.24
CA LEU A 37 -1.16 18.11 0.51
C LEU A 37 -1.76 19.22 1.37
N ASN A 38 -1.90 19.00 2.68
CA ASN A 38 -2.44 20.02 3.59
C ASN A 38 -1.62 21.32 3.61
N ILE A 39 -0.33 21.25 3.26
CA ILE A 39 0.58 22.41 3.13
C ILE A 39 0.14 23.34 1.99
N PHE A 40 -0.54 22.81 0.97
CA PHE A 40 -0.93 23.54 -0.25
C PHE A 40 -2.42 23.86 -0.34
N LYS A 41 -3.30 23.14 0.38
CA LYS A 41 -4.78 23.24 0.22
C LYS A 41 -5.37 24.64 0.38
N LYS A 42 -4.75 25.51 1.18
CA LYS A 42 -5.23 26.87 1.46
C LYS A 42 -4.35 27.96 0.85
N ASP A 43 -3.38 27.58 0.03
CA ASP A 43 -2.44 28.52 -0.58
C ASP A 43 -2.86 28.81 -2.02
N GLU A 44 -3.33 30.03 -2.26
CA GLU A 44 -3.86 30.48 -3.55
C GLU A 44 -2.80 30.51 -4.67
N ASN A 45 -1.51 30.46 -4.31
CA ASN A 45 -0.43 30.38 -5.30
C ASN A 45 -0.33 29.01 -5.97
N PHE A 46 -1.00 27.98 -5.44
CA PHE A 46 -0.91 26.62 -5.93
C PHE A 46 -2.27 26.07 -6.34
N LYS A 47 -2.28 25.33 -7.44
CA LYS A 47 -3.44 24.56 -7.88
C LYS A 47 -3.15 23.08 -7.71
N ILE A 48 -4.00 22.38 -6.97
CA ILE A 48 -3.93 20.92 -6.82
C ILE A 48 -4.77 20.28 -7.92
N LEU A 49 -4.13 19.55 -8.83
CA LEU A 49 -4.79 18.73 -9.84
C LEU A 49 -4.84 17.28 -9.32
N ARG A 50 -6.06 16.77 -9.11
CA ARG A 50 -6.26 15.38 -8.70
C ARG A 50 -6.33 14.50 -9.95
N GLU A 51 -5.28 13.72 -10.16
CA GLU A 51 -5.17 12.80 -11.29
C GLU A 51 -5.59 11.38 -10.90
N ARG A 52 -6.32 10.69 -11.78
CA ARG A 52 -6.57 9.25 -11.63
C ARG A 52 -5.45 8.49 -12.32
N SER A 53 -4.92 7.45 -11.67
CA SER A 53 -3.89 6.59 -12.24
C SER A 53 -4.35 5.12 -12.32
N ALA A 54 -3.61 4.34 -13.09
CA ALA A 54 -3.64 2.87 -13.07
C ALA A 54 -2.56 2.27 -12.15
N ASP A 55 -1.79 3.12 -11.46
CA ASP A 55 -0.76 2.71 -10.52
C ASP A 55 -1.41 2.15 -9.25
N TYR A 56 -0.87 1.04 -8.73
CA TYR A 56 -1.38 0.40 -7.52
C TYR A 56 -0.22 -0.02 -6.59
N ARG A 57 -0.55 -0.28 -5.33
CA ARG A 57 0.38 -0.83 -4.34
C ARG A 57 -0.11 -2.20 -3.93
N ALA A 58 0.82 -3.12 -3.67
CA ALA A 58 0.53 -4.48 -3.24
C ALA A 58 1.68 -5.01 -2.36
N LEU A 59 1.36 -5.96 -1.49
CA LEU A 59 2.37 -6.81 -0.86
C LEU A 59 2.71 -7.93 -1.85
N MET A 60 3.96 -7.95 -2.32
CA MET A 60 4.44 -9.02 -3.19
C MET A 60 4.96 -10.17 -2.33
N PHE A 61 4.39 -11.36 -2.51
CA PHE A 61 4.86 -12.56 -1.81
C PHE A 61 6.02 -13.22 -2.57
N ASN A 62 7.13 -13.49 -1.89
CA ASN A 62 8.17 -14.37 -2.41
C ASN A 62 7.70 -15.84 -2.26
N LEU A 63 7.50 -16.54 -3.37
CA LEU A 63 7.02 -17.93 -3.36
C LEU A 63 8.10 -18.95 -3.00
N GLU A 64 9.35 -18.51 -2.83
CA GLU A 64 10.43 -19.34 -2.28
C GLU A 64 10.44 -19.38 -0.76
N ASN A 65 9.77 -18.42 -0.09
CA ASN A 65 9.64 -18.43 1.37
C ASN A 65 8.81 -19.66 1.82
N GLU A 66 9.26 -20.30 2.91
CA GLU A 66 8.73 -21.58 3.35
C GLU A 66 7.23 -21.56 3.70
N PHE A 67 6.72 -20.42 4.17
CA PHE A 67 5.30 -20.24 4.51
C PHE A 67 4.50 -19.63 3.37
N LEU A 68 5.04 -18.59 2.73
CA LEU A 68 4.34 -17.83 1.69
C LEU A 68 4.18 -18.61 0.38
N LYS A 69 4.88 -19.75 0.21
CA LYS A 69 4.63 -20.70 -0.89
C LYS A 69 3.25 -21.37 -0.79
N ASP A 70 2.67 -21.48 0.41
CA ASP A 70 1.35 -22.07 0.62
C ASP A 70 0.23 -21.08 0.23
N ILE A 71 -0.68 -21.53 -0.63
CA ILE A 71 -1.78 -20.71 -1.12
C ILE A 71 -2.78 -20.33 -0.02
N GLN A 72 -3.00 -21.18 0.98
CA GLN A 72 -3.93 -20.91 2.08
C GLN A 72 -3.37 -19.83 3.00
N ILE A 73 -2.05 -19.82 3.24
CA ILE A 73 -1.38 -18.71 3.95
C ILE A 73 -1.56 -17.40 3.18
N ARG A 74 -1.29 -17.37 1.86
CA ARG A 74 -1.50 -16.15 1.06
C ARG A 74 -2.95 -15.67 1.07
N LYS A 75 -3.93 -16.59 1.06
CA LYS A 75 -5.36 -16.25 1.20
C LYS A 75 -5.68 -15.69 2.59
N ALA A 76 -5.15 -16.30 3.65
CA ALA A 76 -5.32 -15.83 5.02
C ALA A 76 -4.81 -14.40 5.19
N LEU A 77 -3.60 -14.11 4.70
CA LEU A 77 -3.03 -12.76 4.75
C LEU A 77 -3.86 -11.74 3.97
N ASN A 78 -4.51 -12.14 2.86
CA ASN A 78 -5.45 -11.25 2.16
C ASN A 78 -6.72 -10.97 2.98
N TYR A 79 -7.28 -12.00 3.63
CA TYR A 79 -8.44 -11.85 4.52
C TYR A 79 -8.13 -11.05 5.80
N ALA A 80 -6.86 -10.98 6.21
CA ALA A 80 -6.44 -10.31 7.43
C ALA A 80 -6.35 -8.78 7.31
N VAL A 81 -6.43 -8.20 6.10
CA VAL A 81 -6.13 -6.77 5.88
C VAL A 81 -7.40 -5.95 5.62
N ASP A 82 -7.67 -4.97 6.47
CA ASP A 82 -8.72 -3.97 6.22
C ASP A 82 -8.27 -2.93 5.18
N LYS A 83 -8.45 -3.27 3.90
CA LYS A 83 -8.10 -2.39 2.78
C LYS A 83 -8.91 -1.10 2.74
N GLN A 84 -10.16 -1.11 3.23
CA GLN A 84 -11.00 0.09 3.24
C GLN A 84 -10.51 1.10 4.28
N SER A 85 -10.12 0.62 5.46
CA SER A 85 -9.48 1.45 6.48
C SER A 85 -8.19 2.09 5.96
N ILE A 86 -7.37 1.36 5.19
CA ILE A 86 -6.17 1.93 4.54
C ILE A 86 -6.54 3.07 3.60
N VAL A 87 -7.51 2.88 2.70
CA VAL A 87 -7.91 3.92 1.74
C VAL A 87 -8.46 5.16 2.44
N LYS A 88 -9.31 4.96 3.45
CA LYS A 88 -9.94 6.07 4.16
C LYS A 88 -8.95 6.82 5.06
N ASN A 89 -8.19 6.09 5.87
CA ASN A 89 -7.45 6.68 6.99
C ASN A 89 -6.01 7.04 6.61
N LEU A 90 -5.32 6.21 5.82
CA LEU A 90 -3.96 6.50 5.36
C LEU A 90 -3.98 7.35 4.09
N LEU A 91 -4.80 6.98 3.11
CA LEU A 91 -4.82 7.66 1.81
C LEU A 91 -5.80 8.84 1.77
N HIS A 92 -6.59 9.10 2.82
CA HIS A 92 -7.58 10.19 2.84
C HIS A 92 -8.47 10.24 1.58
N ASP A 93 -8.91 9.06 1.12
CA ASP A 93 -9.70 8.87 -0.10
C ASP A 93 -9.01 9.33 -1.40
N TYR A 94 -7.70 9.60 -1.39
CA TYR A 94 -6.84 9.77 -2.59
C TYR A 94 -6.38 8.43 -3.18
N GLY A 95 -7.22 7.42 -3.07
CA GLY A 95 -7.02 6.09 -3.61
C GLY A 95 -8.33 5.32 -3.64
N PHE A 96 -8.26 4.06 -4.05
CA PHE A 96 -9.37 3.13 -4.03
C PHE A 96 -8.80 1.74 -3.73
N VAL A 97 -9.64 0.84 -3.21
CA VAL A 97 -9.20 -0.53 -2.90
C VAL A 97 -8.84 -1.25 -4.20
N ALA A 98 -7.64 -1.82 -4.25
CA ALA A 98 -7.20 -2.67 -5.34
C ALA A 98 -7.36 -4.16 -4.99
N ASN A 99 -7.85 -4.92 -5.96
CA ASN A 99 -8.09 -6.35 -5.93
C ASN A 99 -7.39 -7.07 -7.09
N HIS A 100 -7.19 -6.41 -8.23
CA HIS A 100 -6.44 -6.97 -9.36
C HIS A 100 -5.76 -5.86 -10.20
N PRO A 101 -4.75 -6.18 -11.02
CA PRO A 101 -3.88 -5.15 -11.63
C PRO A 101 -4.50 -4.44 -12.84
N LEU A 102 -5.74 -4.77 -13.22
CA LEU A 102 -6.37 -4.29 -14.46
C LEU A 102 -7.58 -3.38 -14.22
N GLU A 103 -7.83 -2.90 -13.00
CA GLU A 103 -9.06 -2.16 -12.62
C GLU A 103 -9.28 -0.82 -13.35
N ARG A 104 -8.31 -0.38 -14.14
CA ARG A 104 -8.38 0.82 -15.01
C ARG A 104 -8.25 0.49 -16.49
N SER A 105 -8.10 -0.78 -16.83
CA SER A 105 -8.00 -1.27 -18.20
C SER A 105 -9.39 -1.55 -18.78
N TRP A 106 -9.49 -1.48 -20.11
CA TRP A 106 -10.63 -2.03 -20.86
C TRP A 106 -10.78 -3.54 -20.67
N ALA A 107 -9.70 -4.23 -20.27
CA ALA A 107 -9.68 -5.67 -20.00
C ALA A 107 -10.21 -6.06 -18.61
N ASP A 108 -10.65 -5.09 -17.79
CA ASP A 108 -11.29 -5.38 -16.52
C ASP A 108 -12.65 -6.06 -16.74
N SER A 109 -12.80 -7.30 -16.26
CA SER A 109 -14.05 -8.04 -16.38
C SER A 109 -15.19 -7.41 -15.57
N LYS A 110 -14.88 -6.56 -14.58
CA LYS A 110 -15.80 -5.99 -13.57
C LYS A 110 -16.53 -7.01 -12.70
N ALA A 111 -16.56 -8.28 -13.10
CA ALA A 111 -17.09 -9.42 -12.37
C ALA A 111 -15.92 -10.32 -11.92
N PHE A 112 -15.47 -10.12 -10.69
CA PHE A 112 -14.41 -10.90 -10.08
C PHE A 112 -14.67 -11.12 -8.58
N LYS A 113 -14.08 -12.18 -8.02
CA LYS A 113 -14.14 -12.44 -6.58
C LYS A 113 -13.02 -11.68 -5.87
N THR A 114 -13.28 -11.26 -4.65
CA THR A 114 -12.33 -10.52 -3.82
C THR A 114 -12.05 -11.24 -2.50
N TYR A 115 -11.04 -10.76 -1.80
CA TYR A 115 -10.75 -11.13 -0.42
C TYR A 115 -11.18 -9.97 0.47
N GLU A 116 -12.42 -10.01 0.97
CA GLU A 116 -12.94 -9.01 1.90
C GLU A 116 -12.31 -9.18 3.29
N TYR A 117 -12.17 -8.10 4.05
CA TYR A 117 -11.60 -8.16 5.39
C TYR A 117 -12.41 -9.10 6.29
N ASN A 118 -11.79 -10.19 6.73
CA ASN A 118 -12.37 -11.21 7.59
C ASN A 118 -11.27 -11.93 8.40
N PRO A 119 -10.84 -11.33 9.53
CA PRO A 119 -9.80 -11.90 10.39
C PRO A 119 -10.10 -13.31 10.89
N LYS A 120 -11.38 -13.62 11.15
CA LYS A 120 -11.79 -14.96 11.58
C LYS A 120 -11.49 -15.99 10.50
N LYS A 121 -11.87 -15.71 9.25
CA LYS A 121 -11.58 -16.57 8.11
C LYS A 121 -10.07 -16.72 7.87
N ALA A 122 -9.30 -15.65 8.09
CA ALA A 122 -7.84 -15.74 8.03
C ALA A 122 -7.29 -16.74 9.05
N GLN A 123 -7.71 -16.65 10.31
CA GLN A 123 -7.33 -17.59 11.37
C GLN A 123 -7.77 -19.03 11.06
N ASP A 124 -9.01 -19.22 10.62
CA ASP A 124 -9.55 -20.54 10.28
C ASP A 124 -8.71 -21.24 9.18
N LEU A 125 -8.25 -20.48 8.18
CA LEU A 125 -7.38 -21.00 7.12
C LEU A 125 -6.00 -21.44 7.64
N ILE A 126 -5.42 -20.69 8.58
CA ILE A 126 -4.12 -21.01 9.16
C ILE A 126 -4.23 -22.22 10.10
N LEU A 127 -5.27 -22.26 10.93
CA LEU A 127 -5.58 -23.39 11.82
C LEU A 127 -5.80 -24.69 11.04
N ALA A 128 -6.48 -24.63 9.89
CA ALA A 128 -6.72 -25.79 9.03
C ALA A 128 -5.43 -26.43 8.47
N LEU A 129 -4.31 -25.69 8.44
CA LEU A 129 -3.00 -26.20 8.04
C LEU A 129 -2.24 -26.89 9.18
N GLY A 130 -2.83 -26.94 10.39
CA GLY A 130 -2.23 -27.54 11.58
C GLY A 130 -1.38 -26.58 12.41
N PHE A 131 -1.37 -25.28 12.11
CA PHE A 131 -0.81 -24.28 13.01
C PHE A 131 -1.71 -24.13 14.24
N LYS A 132 -1.09 -23.80 15.38
CA LYS A 132 -1.77 -23.46 16.63
C LYS A 132 -1.17 -22.18 17.17
N LYS A 133 -1.93 -21.42 17.96
CA LYS A 133 -1.35 -20.29 18.69
C LYS A 133 -0.49 -20.82 19.84
N ASN A 134 0.74 -20.33 19.94
CA ASN A 134 1.59 -20.55 21.11
C ASN A 134 1.20 -19.61 22.27
N ASP A 135 1.96 -19.63 23.37
CA ASP A 135 1.65 -18.85 24.58
C ASP A 135 1.73 -17.33 24.33
N GLU A 136 2.41 -16.89 23.28
CA GLU A 136 2.49 -15.49 22.83
C GLU A 136 1.34 -15.11 21.88
N GLY A 137 0.46 -16.06 21.55
CA GLY A 137 -0.65 -15.87 20.63
C GLY A 137 -0.26 -15.94 19.15
N ILE A 138 0.97 -16.35 18.83
CA ILE A 138 1.49 -16.41 17.47
C ILE A 138 1.28 -17.81 16.90
N PHE A 139 0.94 -17.91 15.61
CA PHE A 139 0.80 -19.20 14.94
C PHE A 139 2.14 -19.94 14.84
N GLU A 140 2.13 -21.20 15.27
CA GLU A 140 3.27 -22.09 15.30
C GLU A 140 2.87 -23.51 14.83
N LYS A 141 3.75 -24.16 14.08
CA LYS A 141 3.61 -25.55 13.65
C LYS A 141 4.97 -26.24 13.67
N ASP A 142 5.04 -27.42 14.29
CA ASP A 142 6.27 -28.23 14.38
C ASP A 142 7.48 -27.43 14.93
N GLY A 143 7.26 -26.58 15.93
CA GLY A 143 8.28 -25.72 16.54
C GLY A 143 8.69 -24.50 15.70
N LYS A 144 8.01 -24.25 14.57
CA LYS A 144 8.26 -23.11 13.69
C LYS A 144 7.14 -22.08 13.78
N ILE A 145 7.51 -20.86 14.15
CA ILE A 145 6.61 -19.71 14.14
C ILE A 145 6.33 -19.31 12.69
N LEU A 146 5.08 -18.97 12.38
CA LEU A 146 4.68 -18.38 11.10
C LEU A 146 5.13 -16.92 11.04
N ASP A 147 6.35 -16.69 10.57
CA ASP A 147 6.92 -15.37 10.38
C ASP A 147 7.49 -15.16 8.98
N PHE A 148 7.63 -13.89 8.61
CA PHE A 148 8.28 -13.45 7.38
C PHE A 148 8.56 -11.95 7.45
N GLU A 149 9.48 -11.47 6.61
CA GLU A 149 9.83 -10.06 6.55
C GLU A 149 8.98 -9.31 5.51
N ILE A 150 8.66 -8.05 5.80
CA ILE A 150 8.02 -7.11 4.86
C ILE A 150 9.04 -6.04 4.50
N TRP A 151 9.50 -6.07 3.26
CA TRP A 151 10.51 -5.14 2.74
C TRP A 151 9.85 -3.97 2.00
N THR A 152 10.44 -2.79 2.13
CA THR A 152 9.95 -1.57 1.49
C THR A 152 11.07 -0.55 1.24
N MET A 153 10.80 0.41 0.36
CA MET A 153 11.70 1.51 0.05
C MET A 153 11.55 2.60 1.13
N SER A 154 12.60 2.87 1.91
CA SER A 154 12.56 3.81 3.04
C SER A 154 12.31 5.27 2.62
N ASN A 155 12.64 5.61 1.37
CA ASN A 155 12.43 6.90 0.74
C ASN A 155 11.03 7.07 0.12
N ASP A 156 10.15 6.08 0.24
CA ASP A 156 8.72 6.17 -0.12
C ASP A 156 7.86 6.07 1.17
N PRO A 157 7.50 7.20 1.80
CA PRO A 157 6.78 7.22 3.08
C PRO A 157 5.44 6.47 3.05
N LEU A 158 4.79 6.42 1.88
CA LEU A 158 3.55 5.67 1.71
C LEU A 158 3.82 4.17 1.86
N ARG A 159 4.85 3.64 1.19
CA ARG A 159 5.17 2.20 1.32
C ARG A 159 5.69 1.83 2.70
N VAL A 160 6.41 2.74 3.37
CA VAL A 160 6.81 2.55 4.79
C VAL A 160 5.57 2.42 5.67
N SER A 161 4.60 3.33 5.50
CA SER A 161 3.35 3.31 6.27
C SER A 161 2.53 2.04 5.99
N LEU A 162 2.42 1.63 4.72
CA LEU A 162 1.72 0.39 4.34
C LEU A 162 2.38 -0.85 4.96
N ALA A 163 3.72 -0.93 4.96
CA ALA A 163 4.43 -2.05 5.58
C ALA A 163 4.13 -2.16 7.08
N GLY A 164 4.15 -1.05 7.82
CA GLY A 164 3.79 -1.01 9.24
C GLY A 164 2.32 -1.37 9.51
N ILE A 165 1.39 -0.92 8.65
CA ILE A 165 -0.02 -1.32 8.76
C ILE A 165 -0.17 -2.82 8.54
N LEU A 166 0.43 -3.39 7.50
CA LEU A 166 0.36 -4.83 7.22
C LEU A 166 0.91 -5.66 8.38
N GLN A 167 2.04 -5.24 8.97
CA GLN A 167 2.57 -5.86 10.19
C GLN A 167 1.55 -5.82 11.33
N SER A 168 0.90 -4.67 11.55
CA SER A 168 -0.13 -4.51 12.58
C SER A 168 -1.36 -5.39 12.33
N GLU A 169 -1.83 -5.48 11.09
CA GLU A 169 -2.95 -6.35 10.70
C GLU A 169 -2.61 -7.83 10.91
N PHE A 170 -1.42 -8.27 10.52
CA PHE A 170 -0.98 -9.66 10.69
C PHE A 170 -0.76 -10.03 12.16
N LYS A 171 -0.37 -9.08 13.02
CA LYS A 171 -0.26 -9.31 14.46
C LYS A 171 -1.63 -9.53 15.15
N LYS A 172 -2.74 -9.09 14.55
CA LYS A 172 -4.09 -9.22 15.14
C LYS A 172 -4.71 -10.59 14.96
N ILE A 173 -4.28 -11.34 13.94
CA ILE A 173 -4.78 -12.69 13.66
C ILE A 173 -3.97 -13.73 14.40
#